data_AF-A0A9E5M833-F1
#
_entry.id   AF-A0A9E5M833-F1
#
_cell.length_a   1.000
_cell.length_b   1.000
_cell.length_c   1.000
_cell.angle_alpha   90.00
_cell.angle_beta   90.00
_cell.angle_gamma   90.00
#
_symmetry.space_group_name_H-M   'P 1'
#
loop_
_entity.id
_entity.type
_entity.pdbx_description
1 polymer ?
#
loop_
_entity_poly.entity_id
_entity_poly.type
_entity_poly.pdbx_seq_one_letter_code
_entity_poly.pdbx_strand_id
1 'polypeptide(L)'
;MKKIVILISGAGSNMAAIVQAAHHQGWAQRLGVQIAAVISNKPGAAGLDWLRSQSAYSSIQTDVLEHTQFDSREAFDQALMQRIDAHAPDLVVLAGFMRILTPGFVAHYAGRLINIHPSLLPAFTGLNTHQRAIDAGCKFAGATVHQVTSELDHG
;
A
#
# COMPACT_ATOMS: atom_id res chain seq x y z
N MET A 1 -1.80 -19.44 -7.71
CA MET A 1 -2.19 -18.04 -7.97
C MET A 1 -1.26 -17.14 -7.21
N LYS A 2 -0.77 -16.07 -7.84
CA LYS A 2 0.00 -15.02 -7.18
C LYS A 2 -0.92 -14.15 -6.31
N LYS A 3 -0.41 -13.73 -5.16
CA LYS A 3 -1.18 -13.01 -4.14
C LYS A 3 -0.60 -11.63 -3.88
N ILE A 4 -1.48 -10.64 -3.88
CA ILE A 4 -1.15 -9.25 -3.53
C ILE A 4 -1.73 -8.94 -2.14
N VAL A 5 -0.93 -8.30 -1.29
CA VAL A 5 -1.40 -7.65 -0.05
C VAL A 5 -1.25 -6.14 -0.20
N ILE A 6 -2.31 -5.39 0.11
CA ILE A 6 -2.32 -3.93 -0.01
C ILE A 6 -2.31 -3.30 1.39
N LEU A 7 -1.43 -2.33 1.61
CA LEU A 7 -1.34 -1.56 2.85
C LEU A 7 -1.90 -0.15 2.66
N ILE A 8 -2.76 0.29 3.58
CA ILE A 8 -3.40 1.62 3.55
C ILE A 8 -3.39 2.32 4.91
N SER A 9 -3.65 3.63 4.93
CA SER A 9 -3.82 4.41 6.16
C SER A 9 -5.05 5.32 6.19
N GLY A 10 -5.90 5.32 5.15
CA GLY A 10 -6.95 6.32 5.01
C GLY A 10 -8.02 5.97 3.98
N ALA A 11 -8.37 6.94 3.13
CA ALA A 11 -9.49 6.83 2.18
C ALA A 11 -9.38 5.66 1.19
N GLY A 12 -8.16 5.21 0.87
CA GLY A 12 -7.94 4.00 0.09
C GLY A 12 -8.33 4.10 -1.39
N SER A 13 -8.30 5.30 -2.00
CA SER A 13 -8.65 5.47 -3.42
C SER A 13 -7.77 4.64 -4.37
N ASN A 14 -6.45 4.58 -4.13
CA ASN A 14 -5.53 3.71 -4.88
C ASN A 14 -5.89 2.22 -4.68
N MET A 15 -6.18 1.81 -3.44
CA MET A 15 -6.60 0.43 -3.14
C MET A 15 -7.90 0.08 -3.88
N ALA A 16 -8.90 0.97 -3.84
CA ALA A 16 -10.17 0.78 -4.53
C ALA A 16 -9.98 0.65 -6.05
N ALA A 17 -9.14 1.48 -6.65
CA ALA A 17 -8.82 1.40 -8.07
C ALA A 17 -8.16 0.06 -8.44
N ILE A 18 -7.21 -0.42 -7.63
CA ILE A 18 -6.55 -1.73 -7.83
C ILE A 18 -7.57 -2.87 -7.72
N VAL A 19 -8.43 -2.86 -6.69
CA VAL A 19 -9.47 -3.88 -6.48
C VAL A 19 -10.46 -3.91 -7.64
N GLN A 20 -10.96 -2.74 -8.06
CA GLN A 20 -11.89 -2.62 -9.18
C GLN A 20 -11.24 -3.09 -10.48
N ALA A 21 -9.99 -2.72 -10.75
CA ALA A 21 -9.28 -3.15 -11.95
C ALA A 21 -9.07 -4.67 -11.95
N ALA A 22 -8.65 -5.26 -10.83
CA ALA A 22 -8.45 -6.70 -10.69
C ALA A 22 -9.73 -7.49 -10.98
N HIS A 23 -10.87 -6.99 -10.48
CA HIS A 23 -12.18 -7.58 -10.72
C HIS A 23 -12.65 -7.40 -12.16
N HIS A 24 -12.75 -6.16 -12.65
CA HIS A 24 -13.28 -5.85 -13.99
C HIS A 24 -12.44 -6.49 -15.11
N GLN A 25 -11.12 -6.57 -14.92
CA GLN A 25 -10.23 -7.16 -15.90
C GLN A 25 -10.03 -8.66 -15.70
N GLY A 26 -10.63 -9.29 -14.69
CA GLY A 26 -10.56 -10.73 -14.43
C GLY A 26 -9.13 -11.22 -14.16
N TRP A 27 -8.37 -10.54 -13.31
CA TRP A 27 -6.96 -10.88 -13.04
C TRP A 27 -6.78 -12.31 -12.52
N ALA A 28 -7.72 -12.82 -11.73
CA ALA A 28 -7.66 -14.18 -11.22
C ALA A 28 -7.68 -15.22 -12.35
N GLN A 29 -8.57 -15.04 -13.32
CA GLN A 29 -8.73 -15.97 -14.44
C GLN A 29 -7.67 -15.75 -15.52
N ARG A 30 -7.34 -14.49 -15.83
CA ARG A 30 -6.46 -14.14 -16.96
C ARG A 30 -4.98 -14.13 -16.62
N LEU A 31 -4.63 -13.73 -15.40
CA LEU A 31 -3.24 -13.55 -14.95
C LEU A 31 -2.86 -14.51 -13.82
N GLY A 32 -3.82 -15.23 -13.25
CA GLY A 32 -3.59 -16.04 -12.06
C GLY A 32 -3.20 -15.20 -10.84
N VAL A 33 -3.67 -13.94 -10.77
CA VAL A 33 -3.35 -12.96 -9.72
C VAL A 33 -4.61 -12.60 -8.95
N GLN A 34 -4.52 -12.53 -7.62
CA GLN A 34 -5.61 -12.07 -6.75
C GLN A 34 -5.10 -11.13 -5.67
N ILE A 35 -6.00 -10.27 -5.17
CA ILE A 35 -5.77 -9.46 -3.97
C ILE A 35 -6.22 -10.33 -2.79
N ALA A 36 -5.27 -10.75 -1.97
CA ALA A 36 -5.54 -11.64 -0.85
C ALA A 36 -6.04 -10.89 0.39
N ALA A 37 -5.44 -9.72 0.66
CA ALA A 37 -5.80 -8.93 1.82
C ALA A 37 -5.53 -7.43 1.64
N VAL A 38 -6.27 -6.63 2.40
CA VAL A 38 -6.02 -5.20 2.62
C VAL A 38 -5.86 -4.95 4.12
N ILE A 39 -4.72 -4.40 4.51
CA ILE A 39 -4.37 -4.15 5.91
C ILE A 39 -4.22 -2.65 6.14
N SER A 40 -4.88 -2.13 7.17
CA SER A 40 -4.75 -0.74 7.58
C SER A 40 -3.98 -0.62 8.89
N ASN A 41 -3.14 0.41 9.01
CA ASN A 41 -2.56 0.78 10.30
C ASN A 41 -3.47 1.67 11.17
N LYS A 42 -4.66 2.03 10.67
CA LYS A 42 -5.65 2.87 11.35
C LYS A 42 -7.01 2.17 11.38
N PRO A 43 -7.68 2.04 12.54
CA PRO A 43 -9.01 1.44 12.65
C PRO A 43 -10.08 2.14 11.82
N GLY A 44 -10.07 3.47 11.81
CA GLY A 44 -11.04 4.29 11.07
C GLY A 44 -10.64 4.58 9.61
N ALA A 45 -9.91 3.68 8.96
CA ALA A 45 -9.56 3.88 7.55
C ALA A 45 -10.77 3.62 6.66
N ALA A 46 -11.36 4.70 6.13
CA ALA A 46 -12.53 4.64 5.25
C ALA A 46 -12.37 3.71 4.03
N GLY A 47 -11.13 3.44 3.58
CA GLY A 47 -10.87 2.45 2.54
C GLY A 47 -11.28 1.03 2.93
N LEU A 48 -11.13 0.63 4.20
CA LEU A 48 -11.59 -0.68 4.66
C LEU A 48 -13.13 -0.74 4.72
N ASP A 49 -13.77 0.33 5.18
CA ASP A 49 -15.24 0.42 5.22
C ASP A 49 -15.83 0.32 3.82
N TRP A 50 -15.24 1.07 2.88
CA TRP A 50 -15.58 0.96 1.47
C TRP A 50 -15.44 -0.50 1.00
N LEU A 51 -14.28 -1.15 1.21
CA LEU A 51 -14.06 -2.51 0.73
C LEU A 51 -15.08 -3.52 1.31
N ARG A 52 -15.34 -3.44 2.62
CA ARG A 52 -16.30 -4.31 3.32
C ARG A 52 -17.74 -4.13 2.83
N SER A 53 -18.11 -2.94 2.38
CA SER A 53 -19.44 -2.67 1.81
C SER A 53 -19.68 -3.29 0.43
N GLN A 54 -18.63 -3.77 -0.24
CA GLN A 54 -18.70 -4.28 -1.60
C GLN A 54 -18.78 -5.82 -1.60
N SER A 55 -19.98 -6.37 -1.77
CA SER A 55 -20.17 -7.83 -1.78
C SER A 55 -19.36 -8.55 -2.88
N ALA A 56 -19.10 -7.88 -4.01
CA ALA A 56 -18.28 -8.39 -5.11
C ALA A 56 -16.82 -8.67 -4.71
N TYR A 57 -16.33 -8.07 -3.62
CA TYR A 57 -14.95 -8.19 -3.15
C TYR A 57 -14.85 -8.95 -1.82
N SER A 58 -15.91 -9.67 -1.43
CA SER A 58 -16.02 -10.39 -0.15
C SER A 58 -14.96 -11.47 0.09
N SER A 59 -14.27 -11.93 -0.96
CA SER A 59 -13.14 -12.85 -0.84
C SER A 59 -11.86 -12.18 -0.32
N ILE A 60 -11.73 -10.85 -0.42
CA ILE A 60 -10.57 -10.09 0.02
C ILE A 60 -10.64 -9.93 1.54
N GLN A 61 -9.63 -10.43 2.25
CA GLN A 61 -9.55 -10.29 3.69
C GLN A 61 -9.24 -8.83 4.08
N THR A 62 -9.83 -8.34 5.16
CA THR A 62 -9.50 -7.01 5.71
C THR A 62 -8.97 -7.15 7.11
N ASP A 63 -7.94 -6.38 7.44
CA ASP A 63 -7.35 -6.39 8.77
C ASP A 63 -6.90 -4.99 9.21
N VAL A 64 -6.85 -4.79 10.52
CA VAL A 64 -6.42 -3.55 11.18
C VAL A 64 -5.35 -3.87 12.19
N LEU A 65 -4.16 -3.30 12.02
CA LEU A 65 -3.09 -3.30 13.01
C LEU A 65 -2.83 -1.87 13.48
N GLU A 66 -3.40 -1.48 14.61
CA GLU A 66 -3.28 -0.11 15.08
C GLU A 66 -1.85 0.21 15.56
N HIS A 67 -1.12 1.00 14.76
CA HIS A 67 0.29 1.30 15.02
C HIS A 67 0.57 2.10 16.31
N THR A 68 -0.43 2.78 16.88
CA THR A 68 -0.31 3.53 18.14
C THR A 68 -0.28 2.61 19.37
N GLN A 69 -0.59 1.33 19.21
CA GLN A 69 -0.56 0.32 20.27
C GLN A 69 0.83 -0.33 20.45
N PHE A 70 1.86 0.19 19.77
CA PHE A 70 3.20 -0.38 19.76
C PHE A 70 4.23 0.63 20.30
N ASP A 71 5.13 0.14 21.14
CA ASP A 71 6.17 0.96 21.79
C ASP A 71 7.29 1.37 20.83
N SER A 72 7.41 0.70 19.67
CA SER A 72 8.44 0.98 18.67
C SER A 72 7.97 0.69 17.25
N ARG A 73 8.70 1.24 16.28
CA ARG A 73 8.48 0.95 14.85
C ARG A 73 8.78 -0.51 14.54
N GLU A 74 9.84 -1.04 15.15
CA GLU A 74 10.29 -2.40 14.99
C GLU A 74 9.23 -3.39 15.49
N ALA A 75 8.63 -3.14 16.65
CA ALA A 75 7.56 -3.98 17.19
C ALA A 75 6.32 -3.98 16.27
N PHE A 76 5.92 -2.81 15.79
CA PHE A 76 4.81 -2.69 14.83
C PHE A 76 5.11 -3.41 13.52
N ASP A 77 6.28 -3.18 12.92
CA ASP A 77 6.66 -3.78 11.64
C ASP A 77 6.75 -5.31 11.73
N GLN A 78 7.24 -5.85 12.84
CA GLN A 78 7.25 -7.30 13.06
C GLN A 78 5.84 -7.88 13.13
N ALA A 79 4.93 -7.24 13.86
CA ALA A 79 3.53 -7.66 13.92
C ALA A 79 2.83 -7.52 12.56
N LEU A 80 3.17 -6.47 11.80
CA LEU A 80 2.66 -6.24 10.45
C LEU A 80 3.13 -7.32 9.48
N MET A 81 4.42 -7.68 9.51
CA MET A 81 4.98 -8.76 8.70
C MET A 81 4.27 -10.09 8.96
N GLN A 82 4.01 -10.44 10.22
CA GLN A 82 3.26 -11.66 10.56
C GLN A 82 1.87 -11.71 9.91
N ARG A 83 1.14 -10.59 9.92
CA ARG A 83 -0.19 -10.49 9.30
C ARG A 83 -0.12 -10.57 7.78
N ILE A 84 0.85 -9.89 7.18
CA ILE A 84 1.10 -9.94 5.74
C ILE A 84 1.46 -11.38 5.32
N ASP A 85 2.40 -12.01 6.01
CA ASP A 85 2.95 -13.33 5.67
C ASP A 85 1.95 -14.47 5.88
N ALA A 86 0.95 -14.31 6.76
CA ALA A 86 -0.18 -15.24 6.88
C ALA A 86 -0.93 -15.43 5.55
N HIS A 87 -0.84 -14.46 4.63
CA HIS A 87 -1.41 -14.58 3.29
C HIS A 87 -0.45 -15.15 2.25
N ALA A 88 0.84 -15.32 2.57
CA ALA A 88 1.92 -15.72 1.66
C ALA A 88 1.96 -14.87 0.37
N PRO A 89 2.27 -13.56 0.46
CA PRO A 89 2.20 -12.64 -0.67
C PRO A 89 3.38 -12.79 -1.62
N ASP A 90 3.08 -12.68 -2.91
CA ASP A 90 4.05 -12.50 -3.98
C ASP A 90 4.38 -11.02 -4.21
N LEU A 91 3.50 -10.10 -3.77
CA LEU A 91 3.68 -8.65 -3.85
C LEU A 91 2.98 -7.95 -2.70
N VAL A 92 3.65 -6.95 -2.11
CA VAL A 92 3.09 -6.01 -1.15
C VAL A 92 3.03 -4.62 -1.78
N VAL A 93 1.86 -3.98 -1.71
CA VAL A 93 1.60 -2.67 -2.33
C VAL A 93 1.30 -1.64 -1.26
N LEU A 94 2.11 -0.58 -1.19
CA LEU A 94 1.84 0.59 -0.37
C LEU A 94 0.93 1.55 -1.14
N ALA A 95 -0.35 1.57 -0.78
CA ALA A 95 -1.38 2.38 -1.45
C ALA A 95 -1.85 3.51 -0.53
N GLY A 96 -0.95 4.48 -0.30
CA GLY A 96 -1.18 5.55 0.68
C GLY A 96 -0.96 5.07 2.12
N PHE A 97 0.07 4.25 2.33
CA PHE A 97 0.52 3.82 3.65
C PHE A 97 1.42 4.89 4.27
N MET A 98 0.93 5.58 5.29
CA MET A 98 1.52 6.80 5.85
C MET A 98 2.45 6.49 7.03
N ARG A 99 3.30 5.47 6.90
CA ARG A 99 4.29 5.09 7.91
C ARG A 99 5.63 4.82 7.24
N ILE A 100 6.69 5.28 7.89
CA ILE A 100 8.07 4.93 7.53
C ILE A 100 8.31 3.49 8.00
N LEU A 101 8.68 2.64 7.06
CA LEU A 101 9.02 1.24 7.31
C LEU A 101 10.48 1.12 7.76
N THR A 102 10.76 0.18 8.65
CA THR A 102 12.11 -0.13 9.10
C THR A 102 12.92 -0.81 7.99
N PRO A 103 14.26 -0.71 8.01
CA PRO A 103 15.11 -1.43 7.07
C PRO A 103 14.87 -2.95 7.08
N GLY A 104 14.55 -3.52 8.26
CA GLY A 104 14.23 -4.94 8.38
C GLY A 104 12.96 -5.33 7.61
N PHE A 105 11.92 -4.50 7.68
CA PHE A 105 10.69 -4.71 6.90
C PHE A 105 10.97 -4.66 5.40
N VAL A 106 11.71 -3.64 4.95
CA VAL A 106 12.04 -3.48 3.53
C VAL A 106 12.87 -4.64 3.01
N ALA A 107 13.87 -5.09 3.79
CA ALA A 107 14.70 -6.23 3.43
C ALA A 107 13.88 -7.53 3.31
N HIS A 108 12.92 -7.75 4.20
CA HIS A 108 12.05 -8.94 4.18
C HIS A 108 11.17 -9.05 2.91
N TYR A 109 10.77 -7.90 2.36
CA TYR A 109 9.98 -7.81 1.11
C TYR A 109 10.78 -7.31 -0.09
N ALA A 110 12.11 -7.38 -0.05
CA ALA A 110 12.97 -6.93 -1.14
C ALA A 110 12.57 -7.56 -2.48
N GLY A 111 12.48 -6.73 -3.53
CA GLY A 111 12.04 -7.14 -4.87
C GLY A 111 10.54 -7.43 -5.02
N ARG A 112 9.75 -7.35 -3.94
CA ARG A 112 8.30 -7.58 -3.93
C ARG A 112 7.52 -6.56 -3.08
N LEU A 113 8.09 -5.38 -2.86
CA LEU A 113 7.45 -4.24 -2.18
C LEU A 113 7.46 -3.03 -3.12
N ILE A 114 6.27 -2.51 -3.43
CA ILE A 114 6.12 -1.34 -4.31
C ILE A 114 5.28 -0.25 -3.64
N ASN A 115 5.54 1.00 -4.01
CA ASN A 115 4.81 2.16 -3.53
C ASN A 115 4.30 3.01 -4.69
N ILE A 116 3.15 3.66 -4.49
CA ILE A 116 2.61 4.68 -5.39
C ILE A 116 2.85 6.04 -4.72
N HIS A 117 3.73 6.84 -5.30
CA HIS A 117 4.10 8.16 -4.79
C HIS A 117 3.49 9.29 -5.64
N PRO A 118 2.83 10.31 -5.06
CA PRO A 118 2.13 11.36 -5.80
C PRO A 118 3.05 12.48 -6.30
N SER A 119 4.17 12.12 -6.93
CA SER A 119 5.01 13.04 -7.70
C SER A 119 5.69 12.31 -8.86
N LEU A 120 6.36 13.07 -9.74
CA LEU A 120 7.26 12.50 -10.73
C LEU A 120 8.66 12.39 -10.10
N LEU A 121 8.95 11.26 -9.45
CA LEU A 121 10.25 11.04 -8.82
C LEU A 121 11.41 11.23 -9.83
N PRO A 122 12.56 11.82 -9.42
CA PRO A 122 12.96 12.15 -8.05
C PRO A 122 12.41 13.48 -7.50
N ALA A 123 11.53 14.19 -8.22
CA ALA A 123 10.97 15.45 -7.75
C ALA A 123 10.00 15.22 -6.56
N PHE A 124 10.06 16.08 -5.54
CA PHE A 124 9.12 16.11 -4.41
C PHE A 124 8.95 14.77 -3.67
N THR A 125 10.03 14.22 -3.12
CA THR A 125 9.97 13.08 -2.17
C THR A 125 9.28 13.45 -0.86
N GLY A 126 8.74 12.47 -0.13
CA GLY A 126 8.08 12.70 1.16
C GLY A 126 6.68 13.33 1.06
N LEU A 127 6.28 14.07 2.09
CA LEU A 127 4.89 14.55 2.24
C LEU A 127 4.60 15.84 1.45
N ASN A 128 3.30 16.14 1.30
CA ASN A 128 2.76 17.37 0.71
C ASN A 128 3.26 17.68 -0.71
N THR A 129 3.46 16.64 -1.51
CA THR A 129 4.03 16.74 -2.87
C THR A 129 3.24 17.69 -3.76
N HIS A 130 1.90 17.63 -3.70
CA HIS A 130 1.02 18.49 -4.50
C HIS A 130 1.21 19.97 -4.17
N GLN A 131 1.18 20.33 -2.88
CA GLN A 131 1.37 21.72 -2.45
C GLN A 131 2.76 22.22 -2.86
N ARG A 132 3.80 21.40 -2.66
CA ARG A 132 5.17 21.76 -3.02
C ARG A 132 5.36 21.96 -4.53
N ALA A 133 4.67 21.18 -5.36
CA ALA A 133 4.67 21.38 -6.81
C ALA A 133 3.98 22.69 -7.22
N ILE A 134 2.88 23.04 -6.54
CA ILE A 134 2.17 24.31 -6.74
C ILE A 134 3.06 25.49 -6.33
N ASP A 135 3.67 25.43 -5.15
CA ASP A 135 4.55 26.47 -4.61
C ASP A 135 5.79 26.69 -5.49
N ALA A 136 6.31 25.62 -6.09
CA ALA A 136 7.41 25.67 -7.05
C ALA A 136 7.00 26.19 -8.44
N GLY A 137 5.72 26.47 -8.68
CA GLY A 137 5.21 26.96 -9.95
C GLY A 137 5.22 25.91 -11.08
N CYS A 138 5.27 24.62 -10.74
CA CYS A 138 5.30 23.55 -11.72
C CYS A 138 4.08 23.59 -12.65
N LYS A 139 4.31 23.42 -13.96
CA LYS A 139 3.23 23.32 -14.97
C LYS A 139 2.70 21.91 -15.15
N PHE A 140 3.45 20.92 -14.64
CA PHE A 140 3.09 19.51 -14.68
C PHE A 140 3.40 18.88 -13.32
N ALA A 141 2.57 17.93 -12.93
CA ALA A 141 2.76 17.03 -11.81
C ALA A 141 2.30 15.63 -12.24
N GLY A 142 2.59 14.61 -11.44
CA GLY A 142 2.23 13.24 -11.76
C GLY A 142 2.37 12.32 -10.56
N ALA A 143 2.47 11.03 -10.85
CA ALA A 143 2.71 9.98 -9.86
C ALA A 143 3.75 8.99 -10.38
N THR A 144 4.44 8.34 -9.47
CA THR A 144 5.43 7.29 -9.76
C THR A 144 5.05 6.03 -8.99
N VAL A 145 5.08 4.89 -9.68
CA VAL A 145 5.10 3.57 -9.04
C VAL A 145 6.54 3.09 -9.03
N HIS A 146 7.06 2.75 -7.87
CA HIS A 146 8.48 2.40 -7.72
C HIS A 146 8.67 1.27 -6.72
N GLN A 147 9.84 0.61 -6.76
CA GLN A 147 10.19 -0.36 -5.74
C GLN A 147 10.57 0.37 -4.46
N VAL A 148 10.20 -0.19 -3.32
CA VAL A 148 10.61 0.36 -2.03
C VAL A 148 11.98 -0.21 -1.70
N THR A 149 12.95 0.69 -1.52
CA THR A 149 14.27 0.38 -0.99
C THR A 149 14.41 0.95 0.42
N SER A 150 15.52 0.65 1.10
CA SER A 150 15.79 1.22 2.43
C SER A 150 16.00 2.73 2.38
N GLU A 151 16.25 3.29 1.20
CA GLU A 151 16.30 4.73 0.96
C GLU A 151 14.90 5.22 0.55
N LEU A 152 14.38 6.21 1.28
CA LEU A 152 13.03 6.74 1.08
C LEU A 152 12.87 7.32 -0.33
N ASP A 153 11.93 6.79 -1.11
CA ASP A 153 11.56 7.27 -2.46
C ASP A 153 12.71 7.25 -3.50
N HIS A 154 13.65 6.31 -3.39
CA HIS A 154 14.81 6.18 -4.29
C HIS A 154 14.83 4.91 -5.19
N GLY A 155 13.81 4.05 -5.09
CA GLY A 155 13.72 2.81 -5.90
C GLY A 155 12.84 2.92 -7.13
#